data_AF-A0A3C0VJQ8-F1
#
_entry.id   AF-A0A3C0VJQ8-F1
#
_cell.length_a   1.000
_cell.length_b   1.000
_cell.length_c   1.000
_cell.angle_alpha   90.00
_cell.angle_beta   90.00
_cell.angle_gamma   90.00
#
_symmetry.space_group_name_H-M   'P 1'
#
loop_
_entity.id
_entity.type
_entity.pdbx_description
1 polymer ?
#
loop_
_entity_poly.entity_id
_entity_poly.type
_entity_poly.pdbx_seq_one_letter_code
_entity_poly.pdbx_strand_id
1 'polypeptide(L)'
;MHERDDHLVRQALRKAEVLTEVQLRVAEDYQRSVGGSLRDIVVRLGLAGQEDVARALAAQDALVVDRDHIAREYASKLPLKLLQGYCVLPLHSSEGVVLACEQEPEPIVCEELWDLLGVRLPMRTVPQGTVACVLEELSRSRSVRTAAAAAADAPPAALPPPAASPPPAALPPAALRAPVAAAYARPEPPRAGGPQPLPEIGVRELTAFLIARGIITEADVRAFAAACRAMGPSSGA
;
A
#
# COMPACT_ATOMS: atom_id res chain seq x y z
N MET A 1 11.11 22.87 -13.41
CA MET A 1 10.69 21.86 -12.43
C MET A 1 10.12 20.60 -13.07
N HIS A 2 9.50 20.64 -14.25
CA HIS A 2 8.90 19.47 -14.91
C HIS A 2 9.87 18.33 -15.31
N GLU A 3 11.16 18.61 -15.55
CA GLU A 3 12.13 17.56 -15.97
C GLU A 3 12.29 16.41 -14.96
N ARG A 4 12.14 16.70 -13.66
CA ARG A 4 12.31 15.70 -12.60
C ARG A 4 11.12 14.74 -12.55
N ASP A 5 9.92 15.29 -12.72
CA ASP A 5 8.67 14.52 -12.78
C ASP A 5 8.60 13.70 -14.06
N ASP A 6 9.05 14.25 -15.19
CA ASP A 6 9.07 13.54 -16.47
C ASP A 6 10.02 12.32 -16.44
N HIS A 7 11.16 12.41 -15.76
CA HIS A 7 12.06 11.27 -15.57
C HIS A 7 11.42 10.16 -14.72
N LEU A 8 10.69 10.52 -13.67
CA LEU A 8 9.96 9.56 -12.84
C LEU A 8 8.87 8.88 -13.66
N VAL A 9 8.06 9.65 -14.41
CA VAL A 9 7.01 9.12 -15.29
C VAL A 9 7.59 8.16 -16.33
N ARG A 10 8.71 8.51 -16.97
CA ARG A 10 9.41 7.62 -17.91
C ARG A 10 9.77 6.29 -17.26
N GLN A 11 10.37 6.34 -16.07
CA GLN A 11 10.79 5.14 -15.36
C GLN A 11 9.58 4.30 -14.90
N ALA A 12 8.48 4.93 -14.49
CA ALA A 12 7.24 4.25 -14.11
C ALA A 12 6.64 3.47 -15.29
N LEU A 13 6.49 4.15 -16.44
CA LEU A 13 5.89 3.58 -17.64
C LEU A 13 6.72 2.43 -18.21
N ARG A 14 8.06 2.55 -18.12
CA ARG A 14 8.98 1.48 -18.53
C ARG A 14 8.91 0.28 -17.57
N LYS A 15 8.92 0.51 -16.26
CA LYS A 15 8.85 -0.57 -15.26
C LYS A 15 7.53 -1.33 -15.31
N ALA A 16 6.43 -0.62 -15.56
CA ALA A 16 5.11 -1.22 -15.68
C ALA A 16 4.85 -1.90 -17.04
N GLU A 17 5.86 -1.91 -17.94
CA GLU A 17 5.77 -2.47 -19.30
C GLU A 17 4.61 -1.89 -20.14
N VAL A 18 4.08 -0.72 -19.75
CA VAL A 18 2.98 -0.05 -20.46
C VAL A 18 3.48 0.49 -21.80
N LEU A 19 4.73 0.93 -21.86
CA LEU A 19 5.36 1.46 -23.07
C LEU A 19 6.70 0.80 -23.35
N THR A 20 6.96 0.59 -24.64
CA THR A 20 8.27 0.17 -25.13
C THR A 20 9.26 1.35 -25.18
N GLU A 21 10.56 1.07 -25.15
CA GLU A 21 11.61 2.11 -25.23
C GLU A 21 11.49 2.94 -26.52
N VAL A 22 11.06 2.32 -27.62
CA VAL A 22 10.85 3.00 -28.91
C VAL A 22 9.71 4.01 -28.79
N GLN A 23 8.59 3.63 -28.16
CA GLN A 23 7.44 4.52 -27.96
C GLN A 23 7.76 5.67 -27.00
N LEU A 24 8.51 5.41 -25.93
CA LEU A 24 9.00 6.45 -25.02
C LEU A 24 9.88 7.47 -25.75
N ARG A 25 10.78 7.01 -26.61
CA ARG A 25 11.64 7.91 -27.40
C ARG A 25 10.84 8.81 -28.34
N VAL A 26 9.82 8.26 -29.01
CA VAL A 26 8.90 9.04 -29.86
C VAL A 26 8.15 10.08 -29.03
N ALA A 27 7.66 9.72 -27.85
CA ALA A 27 6.98 10.65 -26.96
C ALA A 27 7.90 11.78 -26.49
N GLU A 28 9.16 11.49 -26.17
CA GLU A 28 10.17 12.49 -25.77
C GLU A 28 10.56 13.43 -26.92
N ASP A 29 10.76 12.89 -28.13
CA ASP A 29 11.06 13.71 -29.30
C ASP A 29 9.89 14.66 -29.61
N TYR A 30 8.66 14.16 -29.47
CA TYR A 30 7.45 15.00 -29.58
C TYR A 30 7.37 16.04 -28.46
N GLN A 31 7.72 15.68 -27.22
CA GLN A 31 7.80 16.60 -26.07
C GLN A 31 8.78 17.73 -26.30
N ARG A 32 9.97 17.45 -26.86
CA ARG A 32 10.95 18.50 -27.18
C ARG A 32 10.43 19.47 -28.23
N SER A 33 9.61 19.00 -29.18
CA SER A 33 9.07 19.84 -30.25
C SER A 33 7.89 20.70 -29.81
N VAL A 34 6.95 20.14 -29.02
CA VAL A 34 5.71 20.83 -28.63
C VAL A 34 5.82 21.49 -27.24
N GLY A 35 6.66 20.95 -26.37
CA GLY A 35 6.64 21.25 -24.93
C GLY A 35 5.48 20.57 -24.19
N GLY A 36 5.49 20.65 -22.86
CA GLY A 36 4.47 20.07 -21.97
C GLY A 36 5.01 18.92 -21.11
N SER A 37 4.13 18.29 -20.33
CA SER A 37 4.48 17.10 -19.53
C SER A 37 4.47 15.85 -20.40
N LEU A 38 5.43 14.94 -20.14
CA LEU A 38 5.51 13.65 -20.81
C LEU A 38 4.21 12.83 -20.63
N ARG A 39 3.55 12.94 -19.46
CA ARG A 39 2.27 12.29 -19.16
C ARG A 39 1.20 12.67 -20.16
N ASP A 40 1.00 13.97 -20.40
CA ASP A 40 -0.04 14.46 -21.30
C ASP A 40 0.27 14.08 -22.75
N ILE A 41 1.56 14.06 -23.10
CA ILE A 41 2.00 13.70 -24.45
C ILE A 41 1.76 12.23 -24.75
N VAL A 42 2.09 11.34 -23.82
CA VAL A 42 1.83 9.90 -23.95
C VAL A 42 0.33 9.64 -24.17
N VAL A 43 -0.53 10.33 -23.41
CA VAL A 43 -1.99 10.23 -23.56
C VAL A 43 -2.46 10.82 -24.88
N ARG A 44 -1.95 12.00 -25.25
CA ARG A 44 -2.30 12.70 -26.50
C ARG A 44 -1.89 11.93 -27.75
N LEU A 45 -0.76 11.25 -27.72
CA LEU A 45 -0.30 10.37 -28.80
C LEU A 45 -1.06 9.03 -28.84
N GLY A 46 -1.94 8.77 -27.87
CA GLY A 46 -2.69 7.51 -27.78
C GLY A 46 -1.81 6.30 -27.46
N LEU A 47 -0.61 6.52 -26.90
CA LEU A 47 0.33 5.45 -26.58
C LEU A 47 -0.08 4.70 -25.30
N ALA A 48 -0.69 5.40 -24.34
CA ALA A 48 -1.29 4.82 -23.14
C ALA A 48 -2.52 5.62 -22.70
N GLY A 49 -3.51 4.96 -22.09
CA GLY A 49 -4.67 5.62 -21.51
C GLY A 49 -4.34 6.37 -20.22
N GLN A 50 -5.17 7.33 -19.82
CA GLN A 50 -4.99 8.04 -18.54
C GLN A 50 -4.96 7.08 -17.34
N GLU A 51 -5.76 6.01 -17.38
CA GLU A 51 -5.81 4.99 -16.33
C GLU A 51 -4.51 4.17 -16.26
N ASP A 52 -3.90 3.84 -17.39
CA ASP A 52 -2.66 3.07 -17.44
C ASP A 52 -1.49 3.90 -16.92
N VAL A 53 -1.44 5.19 -17.26
CA VAL A 53 -0.42 6.10 -16.72
C VAL A 53 -0.60 6.28 -15.22
N ALA A 54 -1.84 6.48 -14.75
CA ALA A 54 -2.11 6.58 -13.32
C ALA A 54 -1.73 5.29 -12.57
N ARG A 55 -2.01 4.11 -13.15
CA ARG A 55 -1.65 2.82 -12.59
C ARG A 55 -0.13 2.61 -12.57
N ALA A 56 0.57 2.97 -13.64
CA ALA A 56 2.03 2.86 -13.71
C ALA A 56 2.71 3.78 -12.69
N LEU A 57 2.21 5.01 -12.53
CA LEU A 57 2.68 5.94 -11.51
C LEU A 57 2.38 5.44 -10.10
N ALA A 58 1.17 4.94 -9.85
CA ALA A 58 0.81 4.32 -8.58
C ALA A 58 1.67 3.08 -8.29
N ALA A 59 2.07 2.31 -9.30
CA ALA A 59 2.97 1.18 -9.15
C ALA A 59 4.42 1.60 -8.87
N GLN A 60 4.84 2.78 -9.36
CA GLN A 60 6.13 3.36 -9.01
C GLN A 60 6.14 3.92 -7.59
N ASP A 61 5.01 4.51 -7.18
CA ASP A 61 4.83 5.13 -5.87
C ASP A 61 4.40 4.12 -4.79
N ALA A 62 3.99 2.92 -5.20
CA ALA A 62 3.83 1.77 -4.35
C ALA A 62 5.20 1.43 -3.78
N LEU A 63 5.40 1.84 -2.54
CA LEU A 63 6.62 1.60 -1.80
C LEU A 63 6.85 0.08 -1.73
N VAL A 64 7.78 -0.43 -2.54
CA VAL A 64 8.13 -1.85 -2.52
C VAL A 64 8.87 -2.10 -1.22
N VAL A 65 8.16 -2.73 -0.28
CA VAL A 65 8.72 -3.05 1.03
C VAL A 65 9.56 -4.30 0.91
N ASP A 66 10.85 -4.13 0.65
CA ASP A 66 11.84 -5.22 0.74
C ASP A 66 12.64 -5.12 2.03
N ARG A 67 13.21 -6.26 2.44
CA ARG A 67 14.04 -6.38 3.64
C ARG A 67 15.29 -5.48 3.59
N ASP A 68 15.80 -5.21 2.39
CA ASP A 68 16.98 -4.38 2.18
C ASP A 68 16.68 -2.89 2.30
N HIS A 69 15.41 -2.49 2.16
CA HIS A 69 14.98 -1.10 2.33
C HIS A 69 14.70 -0.74 3.79
N ILE A 70 14.82 -1.65 4.75
CA ILE A 70 14.53 -1.35 6.15
C ILE A 70 15.58 -0.40 6.73
N ALA A 71 15.13 0.77 7.20
CA ALA A 71 15.98 1.74 7.87
C ALA A 71 16.26 1.28 9.31
N ARG A 72 17.26 0.39 9.44
CA ARG A 72 17.55 -0.36 10.67
C ARG A 72 17.87 0.54 11.85
N GLU A 73 18.47 1.71 11.60
CA GLU A 73 18.81 2.72 12.60
C GLU A 73 17.59 3.34 13.29
N TYR A 74 16.44 3.37 12.60
CA TYR A 74 15.15 3.80 13.16
C TYR A 74 14.37 2.60 13.70
N ALA A 75 14.37 1.49 12.97
CA ALA A 75 13.67 0.27 13.38
C ALA A 75 14.23 -0.33 14.68
N SER A 76 15.50 -0.08 15.03
CA SER A 76 16.10 -0.52 16.30
C SER A 76 15.64 0.31 17.50
N LYS A 77 15.19 1.56 17.29
CA LYS A 77 14.69 2.44 18.35
C LYS A 77 13.24 2.13 18.73
N LEU A 78 12.48 1.58 17.80
CA LEU A 78 11.07 1.26 18.01
C LEU A 78 10.89 -0.10 18.70
N PRO A 79 10.11 -0.17 19.79
CA PRO A 79 9.68 -1.44 20.38
C PRO A 79 8.98 -2.33 19.36
N LEU A 80 9.37 -3.60 19.30
CA LEU A 80 8.83 -4.56 18.34
C LEU A 80 7.31 -4.75 18.48
N LYS A 81 6.77 -4.59 19.69
CA LYS A 81 5.33 -4.61 19.96
C LYS A 81 4.57 -3.45 19.28
N LEU A 82 5.18 -2.26 19.17
CA LEU A 82 4.56 -1.12 18.47
C LEU A 82 4.60 -1.33 16.96
N LEU A 83 5.74 -1.79 16.43
CA LEU A 83 5.86 -2.11 15.00
C LEU A 83 4.80 -3.14 14.57
N GLN A 84 4.60 -4.19 15.35
CA GLN A 84 3.60 -5.23 15.10
C GLN A 84 2.17 -4.76 15.36
N GLY A 85 1.93 -4.01 16.45
CA GLY A 85 0.59 -3.58 16.84
C GLY A 85 -0.04 -2.59 15.84
N TYR A 86 0.79 -1.71 15.27
CA TYR A 86 0.34 -0.70 14.32
C TYR A 86 0.72 -1.01 12.87
N CYS A 87 1.35 -2.17 12.60
CA CYS A 87 1.87 -2.55 11.29
C CYS A 87 2.68 -1.42 10.61
N VAL A 88 3.59 -0.81 11.37
CA VAL A 88 4.45 0.30 10.91
C VAL A 88 5.90 -0.15 10.78
N LEU A 89 6.59 0.34 9.75
CA LEU A 89 7.99 0.01 9.49
C LEU A 89 8.76 1.19 8.86
N PRO A 90 9.89 1.62 9.44
CA PRO A 90 10.75 2.62 8.82
C PRO A 90 11.49 2.05 7.61
N LEU A 91 11.37 2.72 6.46
CA LEU A 91 11.96 2.29 5.19
C LEU A 91 12.75 3.42 4.52
N HIS A 92 13.82 3.07 3.85
CA HIS A 92 14.54 3.92 2.92
C HIS A 92 13.76 4.03 1.62
N SER A 93 13.41 5.26 1.28
CA SER A 93 12.89 5.68 -0.02
C SER A 93 13.96 6.51 -0.76
N SER A 94 13.76 6.75 -2.04
CA SER A 94 14.58 7.68 -2.84
C SER A 94 14.56 9.12 -2.28
N GLU A 95 13.49 9.49 -1.58
CA GLU A 95 13.30 10.82 -0.99
C GLU A 95 13.87 10.94 0.44
N GLY A 96 14.34 9.84 1.03
CA GLY A 96 14.79 9.79 2.42
C GLY A 96 14.15 8.64 3.19
N VAL A 97 14.03 8.76 4.50
CA VAL A 97 13.39 7.73 5.33
C VAL A 97 11.91 8.04 5.49
N VAL A 98 11.07 7.04 5.24
CA VAL A 98 9.61 7.12 5.34
C VAL A 98 9.11 6.09 6.34
N LEU A 99 7.96 6.34 6.95
CA LEU A 99 7.27 5.36 7.80
C LEU A 99 6.17 4.68 6.96
N ALA A 100 6.41 3.43 6.56
CA ALA A 100 5.39 2.65 5.87
C ALA A 100 4.39 2.08 6.88
N CYS A 101 3.10 2.25 6.58
CA CYS A 101 2.01 1.79 7.44
C CYS A 101 0.98 1.06 6.56
N GLU A 102 0.46 -0.09 7.01
CA GLU A 102 -0.64 -0.76 6.28
C GLU A 102 -1.97 -0.01 6.47
N GLN A 103 -2.16 0.54 7.66
CA GLN A 103 -3.29 1.37 8.02
C GLN A 103 -2.75 2.67 8.60
N GLU A 104 -3.37 3.79 8.23
CA GLU A 104 -3.02 5.10 8.78
C GLU A 104 -3.28 5.09 10.30
N PRO A 105 -2.24 5.23 11.14
CA PRO A 105 -2.41 5.21 12.58
C PRO A 105 -3.05 6.51 13.07
N GLU A 106 -3.67 6.46 14.24
CA GLU A 106 -4.27 7.67 14.83
C GLU A 106 -3.21 8.75 15.10
N PRO A 107 -3.55 10.04 15.04
CA PRO A 107 -2.59 11.13 15.22
C PRO A 107 -1.76 11.05 16.50
N ILE A 108 -2.38 10.58 17.59
CA ILE A 108 -1.71 10.41 18.90
C ILE A 108 -0.58 9.36 18.80
N VAL A 109 -0.82 8.28 18.05
CA VAL A 109 0.18 7.23 17.82
C VAL A 109 1.31 7.73 16.93
N CYS A 110 0.99 8.57 15.93
CA CYS A 110 2.01 9.22 15.10
C CYS A 110 2.98 10.06 15.94
N GLU A 111 2.45 10.85 16.88
CA GLU A 111 3.27 11.67 17.79
C GLU A 111 4.19 10.80 18.67
N GLU A 112 3.66 9.73 19.27
CA GLU A 112 4.46 8.79 20.06
C GLU A 112 5.58 8.14 19.22
N LEU A 113 5.27 7.73 17.98
CA LEU A 113 6.26 7.17 17.06
C LEU A 113 7.35 8.20 16.74
N TRP A 114 7.00 9.46 16.47
CA TRP A 114 7.98 10.50 16.19
C TRP A 114 8.82 10.88 17.41
N ASP A 115 8.24 10.88 18.61
CA ASP A 115 8.97 11.13 19.85
C ASP A 115 10.02 10.05 20.12
N LEU A 116 9.67 8.77 19.90
CA LEU A 116 10.61 7.65 20.01
C LEU A 116 11.73 7.70 18.97
N LEU A 117 11.42 8.16 17.76
CA LEU A 117 12.40 8.28 16.67
C LEU A 117 13.30 9.51 16.81
N GLY A 118 12.79 10.57 17.46
CA GLY A 118 13.40 11.89 17.55
C GLY A 118 13.35 12.69 16.24
N VAL A 119 12.62 12.21 15.23
CA VAL A 119 12.51 12.81 13.89
C VAL A 119 11.09 12.59 13.36
N ARG A 120 10.52 13.61 12.73
CA ARG A 120 9.24 13.51 12.01
C ARG A 120 9.48 12.92 10.62
N LEU A 121 9.11 11.65 10.46
CA LEU A 121 9.20 10.96 9.18
C LEU A 121 7.85 11.05 8.45
N PRO A 122 7.84 11.29 7.12
CA PRO A 122 6.62 11.23 6.33
C PRO A 122 6.04 9.81 6.34
N MET A 123 4.72 9.71 6.47
CA MET A 123 4.00 8.43 6.42
C MET A 123 3.56 8.10 5.01
N ARG A 124 3.67 6.82 4.66
CA ARG A 124 3.24 6.27 3.36
C ARG A 124 2.40 5.03 3.62
N THR A 125 1.21 4.98 3.03
CA THR A 125 0.35 3.80 3.14
C THR A 125 0.83 2.73 2.16
N VAL A 126 0.94 1.49 2.63
CA VAL A 126 1.32 0.33 1.81
C VAL A 126 0.22 -0.73 1.79
N PRO A 127 0.19 -1.63 0.79
CA PRO A 127 -0.83 -2.67 0.73
C PRO A 127 -0.84 -3.55 1.98
N GLN A 128 -2.05 -3.93 2.41
CA GLN A 128 -2.26 -4.75 3.59
C GLN A 128 -1.50 -6.10 3.51
N GLY A 129 -0.92 -6.54 4.62
CA GLY A 129 -0.10 -7.75 4.72
C GLY A 129 1.37 -7.57 4.35
N THR A 130 1.74 -6.51 3.65
CA THR A 130 3.14 -6.32 3.20
C THR A 130 4.09 -6.08 4.38
N VAL A 131 3.71 -5.19 5.32
CA VAL A 131 4.54 -4.87 6.49
C VAL A 131 4.52 -6.04 7.47
N ALA A 132 3.36 -6.68 7.66
CA ALA A 132 3.21 -7.84 8.53
C ALA A 132 4.13 -8.99 8.10
N CYS A 133 4.15 -9.35 6.81
CA CYS A 133 5.04 -10.39 6.27
C CYS A 133 6.51 -10.09 6.57
N VAL A 134 6.95 -8.84 6.35
CA VAL A 134 8.34 -8.43 6.58
C VAL A 134 8.69 -8.43 8.07
N LEU A 135 7.78 -7.97 8.94
CA LEU A 135 7.96 -8.01 10.39
C LEU A 135 8.05 -9.44 10.93
N GLU A 136 7.25 -10.37 10.42
CA GLU A 136 7.34 -11.79 10.78
C GLU A 136 8.70 -12.39 10.39
N GLU A 137 9.18 -12.07 9.19
CA GLU A 137 10.49 -12.54 8.71
C GLU A 137 11.65 -11.98 9.55
N LEU A 138 11.57 -10.71 9.95
CA LEU A 138 12.54 -10.08 10.86
C LEU A 138 12.52 -10.73 12.24
N SER A 139 11.33 -11.03 12.76
CA SER A 139 11.13 -11.69 14.05
C SER A 139 11.75 -13.09 14.03
N ARG A 140 11.48 -13.85 12.97
CA ARG A 140 12.07 -15.18 12.74
C ARG A 140 13.60 -15.13 12.67
N SER A 141 14.14 -14.13 11.97
CA SER A 141 15.59 -13.94 11.84
C SER A 141 16.28 -13.57 13.16
N ARG A 142 15.60 -12.85 14.05
CA ARG A 142 16.12 -12.53 15.40
C ARG A 142 16.16 -13.77 16.29
N SER A 143 15.09 -14.58 16.28
CA SER A 143 15.01 -15.80 17.09
C SER A 143 16.09 -16.83 16.75
N VAL A 144 16.44 -16.98 15.46
CA VAL A 144 17.53 -17.89 15.05
C VAL A 144 18.89 -17.39 15.56
N ARG A 145 19.13 -16.07 15.51
CA ARG A 145 20.38 -15.48 16.01
C ARG A 145 20.50 -15.55 17.52
N THR A 146 19.42 -15.30 18.27
CA THR A 146 19.45 -15.41 19.72
C THR A 146 19.62 -16.86 20.18
N ALA A 147 18.99 -17.83 19.50
CA ALA A 147 19.19 -19.25 19.78
C ALA A 147 20.64 -19.70 19.49
N ALA A 148 21.22 -19.24 18.37
CA ALA A 148 22.62 -19.54 18.04
C ALA A 148 23.62 -18.89 19.01
N ALA A 149 23.36 -17.65 19.44
CA ALA A 149 24.18 -16.96 20.43
C ALA A 149 24.08 -17.62 21.81
N ALA A 150 22.88 -18.03 22.23
CA ALA A 150 22.69 -18.75 23.49
C ALA A 150 23.34 -20.15 23.49
N ALA A 151 23.43 -20.82 22.33
CA ALA A 151 24.13 -22.09 22.19
C ALA A 151 25.66 -21.94 22.20
N ALA A 152 26.19 -20.80 21.74
CA ALA A 152 27.62 -20.51 21.76
C ALA A 152 28.12 -20.00 23.13
N ASP A 153 27.23 -19.46 23.96
CA ASP A 153 27.53 -18.96 25.32
C ASP A 153 27.20 -19.97 26.42
N ALA A 154 26.89 -21.23 26.07
CA ALA A 154 26.75 -22.30 27.04
C ALA A 154 28.12 -22.56 27.72
N PRO A 155 28.30 -22.24 29.02
CA PRO A 155 29.56 -22.45 29.69
C PRO A 155 29.85 -23.95 29.79
N PRO A 156 31.10 -24.42 29.61
CA PRO A 156 31.44 -25.81 29.92
C PRO A 156 31.10 -26.08 31.40
N ALA A 157 30.31 -27.14 31.61
CA ALA A 157 29.72 -27.55 32.88
C ALA A 157 30.61 -27.29 34.10
N ALA A 158 30.31 -26.23 34.84
CA ALA A 158 30.84 -26.00 36.18
C ALA A 158 29.93 -26.68 37.21
N LEU A 159 30.58 -27.35 38.16
CA LEU A 159 30.06 -28.23 39.20
C LEU A 159 28.88 -27.65 40.03
N PRO A 160 28.01 -28.52 40.59
CA PRO A 160 26.82 -28.11 41.33
C PRO A 160 27.16 -27.44 42.69
N PRO A 161 26.49 -26.34 43.06
CA PRO A 161 26.57 -25.80 44.42
C PRO A 161 25.65 -26.55 45.40
N PRO A 162 26.02 -26.66 46.70
CA PRO A 162 25.22 -27.31 47.72
C PRO A 162 24.03 -26.46 48.20
N ALA A 163 22.98 -27.18 48.61
CA ALA A 163 21.67 -26.70 49.00
C ALA A 163 21.63 -25.77 50.24
N ALA A 164 20.73 -24.79 50.23
CA ALA A 164 20.14 -24.21 51.45
C ALA A 164 18.80 -23.48 51.19
N SER A 165 17.72 -24.14 51.63
CA SER A 165 16.50 -23.68 52.34
C SER A 165 15.51 -22.60 51.77
N PRO A 166 14.18 -22.81 51.92
CA PRO A 166 13.09 -21.95 51.39
C PRO A 166 12.37 -21.11 52.52
N PRO A 167 11.16 -20.50 52.36
CA PRO A 167 10.84 -19.07 52.62
C PRO A 167 9.93 -18.83 53.86
N PRO A 168 9.46 -17.59 54.12
CA PRO A 168 8.09 -17.45 54.61
C PRO A 168 7.28 -16.24 54.10
N ALA A 169 5.98 -16.52 53.92
CA ALA A 169 4.80 -15.75 54.35
C ALA A 169 4.33 -14.47 53.61
N ALA A 170 3.22 -14.66 52.88
CA ALA A 170 1.89 -14.08 53.10
C ALA A 170 1.56 -12.60 52.77
N LEU A 171 0.53 -12.49 51.92
CA LEU A 171 -0.39 -11.40 51.50
C LEU A 171 -0.96 -10.52 52.65
N PRO A 172 -1.54 -9.32 52.38
CA PRO A 172 -2.98 -9.21 52.00
C PRO A 172 -3.34 -8.11 50.95
N PRO A 173 -4.61 -8.10 50.49
CA PRO A 173 -5.13 -7.31 49.36
C PRO A 173 -5.90 -6.06 49.80
N ALA A 174 -6.18 -5.14 48.86
CA ALA A 174 -7.38 -4.29 48.75
C ALA A 174 -7.04 -2.90 48.18
N ALA A 175 -7.66 -2.55 47.06
CA ALA A 175 -8.48 -1.34 46.97
C ALA A 175 -9.12 -1.29 45.57
N LEU A 176 -10.41 -1.64 45.55
CA LEU A 176 -11.34 -1.18 44.54
C LEU A 176 -11.24 0.34 44.40
N ARG A 177 -11.10 0.84 43.18
CA ARG A 177 -11.63 2.16 42.81
C ARG A 177 -12.39 2.08 41.49
N ALA A 178 -13.53 2.76 41.56
CA ALA A 178 -14.71 2.74 40.72
C ALA A 178 -14.50 3.41 39.33
N PRO A 179 -15.48 3.32 38.41
CA PRO A 179 -15.34 3.71 37.01
C PRO A 179 -15.63 5.21 36.83
N VAL A 180 -14.86 5.86 35.95
CA VAL A 180 -15.23 7.18 35.42
C VAL A 180 -15.94 6.96 34.08
N ALA A 181 -17.26 7.14 34.12
CA ALA A 181 -18.09 7.28 32.94
C ALA A 181 -17.72 8.59 32.22
N ALA A 182 -17.01 8.48 31.10
CA ALA A 182 -16.89 9.56 30.13
C ALA A 182 -17.94 9.32 29.03
N ALA A 183 -18.94 10.19 29.01
CA ALA A 183 -19.96 10.25 27.99
C ALA A 183 -19.32 10.52 26.62
N TYR A 184 -19.30 9.51 25.75
CA TYR A 184 -19.07 9.72 24.32
C TYR A 184 -20.33 10.34 23.72
N ALA A 185 -20.30 11.65 23.51
CA ALA A 185 -21.21 12.33 22.61
C ALA A 185 -20.94 11.78 21.19
N ARG A 186 -21.89 11.01 20.66
CA ARG A 186 -21.89 10.58 19.26
C ARG A 186 -22.03 11.83 18.37
N PRO A 187 -21.11 12.09 17.43
CA PRO A 187 -21.38 13.03 16.36
C PRO A 187 -22.49 12.46 15.48
N GLU A 188 -23.54 13.26 15.24
CA GLU A 188 -24.59 12.93 14.28
C GLU A 188 -23.95 12.70 12.89
N PRO A 189 -24.32 11.62 12.18
CA PRO A 189 -23.92 11.47 10.80
C PRO A 189 -24.57 12.60 9.97
N PRO A 190 -23.82 13.24 9.05
CA PRO A 190 -24.40 14.21 8.14
C PRO A 190 -25.51 13.53 7.32
N ARG A 191 -26.75 13.96 7.58
CA ARG A 191 -27.90 13.63 6.75
C ARG A 191 -27.75 14.32 5.39
N ALA A 192 -28.18 13.59 4.36
CA ALA A 192 -28.51 14.06 3.02
C ALA A 192 -27.35 14.28 2.04
N GLY A 193 -26.81 13.17 1.54
CA GLY A 193 -26.51 13.05 0.10
C GLY A 193 -27.51 12.06 -0.48
N GLY A 194 -28.54 12.53 -1.20
CA GLY A 194 -29.41 11.64 -1.96
C GLY A 194 -28.59 10.81 -2.96
N PRO A 195 -29.08 9.64 -3.41
CA PRO A 195 -28.36 8.81 -4.38
C PRO A 195 -28.03 9.66 -5.60
N GLN A 196 -26.73 9.88 -5.84
CA GLN A 196 -26.31 10.53 -7.07
C GLN A 196 -26.81 9.66 -8.24
N PRO A 197 -27.46 10.26 -9.26
CA PRO A 197 -27.86 9.52 -10.44
C PRO A 197 -26.60 8.89 -11.03
N LEU A 198 -26.60 7.56 -11.15
CA LEU A 198 -25.52 6.83 -11.80
C LEU A 198 -25.36 7.41 -13.22
N PRO A 199 -24.12 7.61 -13.68
CA PRO A 199 -23.88 8.07 -15.05
C PRO A 199 -24.55 7.08 -16.01
N GLU A 200 -25.40 7.60 -16.89
CA GLU A 200 -26.03 6.79 -17.94
C GLU A 200 -24.95 6.35 -18.93
N ILE A 201 -24.41 5.14 -18.73
CA ILE A 201 -23.46 4.54 -19.65
C ILE A 201 -24.21 4.21 -20.94
N GLY A 202 -23.78 4.79 -22.06
CA GLY A 202 -24.37 4.51 -23.35
C GLY A 202 -24.15 3.06 -23.77
N VAL A 203 -25.09 2.46 -24.50
CA VAL A 203 -24.97 1.07 -25.00
C VAL A 203 -23.66 0.83 -25.76
N ARG A 204 -23.17 1.85 -26.48
CA ARG A 204 -21.88 1.80 -27.18
C ARG A 204 -20.68 1.67 -26.23
N GLU A 205 -20.67 2.43 -25.14
CA GLU A 205 -19.60 2.42 -24.15
C GLU A 205 -19.58 1.11 -23.38
N LEU A 206 -20.76 0.62 -23.00
CA LEU A 206 -20.88 -0.69 -22.35
C LEU A 206 -20.39 -1.81 -23.28
N THR A 207 -20.75 -1.77 -24.57
CA THR A 207 -20.30 -2.77 -25.55
C THR A 207 -18.78 -2.74 -25.73
N ALA A 208 -18.19 -1.55 -25.87
CA ALA A 208 -16.74 -1.38 -25.97
C ALA A 208 -16.01 -1.91 -24.73
N PHE A 209 -16.54 -1.62 -23.54
CA PHE A 209 -15.99 -2.11 -22.27
C PHE A 209 -16.00 -3.65 -22.19
N LEU A 210 -17.10 -4.29 -22.57
CA LEU A 210 -17.22 -5.75 -22.52
C LEU A 210 -16.30 -6.44 -23.54
N ILE A 211 -16.07 -5.83 -24.70
CA ILE A 211 -15.09 -6.32 -25.69
C ILE A 211 -13.66 -6.17 -25.14
N ALA A 212 -13.33 -5.01 -24.57
CA ALA A 212 -12.00 -4.76 -24.00
C ALA A 212 -11.66 -5.71 -22.85
N ARG A 213 -12.67 -6.15 -22.08
CA ARG A 213 -12.52 -7.16 -21.02
C ARG A 213 -12.55 -8.61 -21.53
N GLY A 214 -12.77 -8.83 -22.82
CA GLY A 214 -12.84 -10.16 -23.42
C GLY A 214 -14.07 -10.97 -23.00
N ILE A 215 -15.12 -10.32 -22.49
CA ILE A 215 -16.35 -10.98 -22.02
C ILE A 215 -17.25 -11.34 -23.22
N ILE A 216 -17.29 -10.48 -24.22
CA ILE A 216 -17.96 -10.71 -25.51
C ILE A 216 -17.02 -10.36 -26.65
N THR A 217 -17.21 -10.98 -27.81
CA THR A 217 -16.46 -10.63 -29.01
C THR A 217 -17.26 -9.71 -29.93
N GLU A 218 -16.56 -9.05 -30.85
CA GLU A 218 -17.19 -8.23 -31.88
C GLU A 218 -18.06 -9.06 -32.85
N ALA A 219 -17.81 -10.37 -32.94
CA ALA A 219 -18.64 -11.31 -33.69
C ALA A 219 -19.99 -11.54 -32.99
N ASP A 220 -19.99 -11.68 -31.66
CA ASP A 220 -21.21 -11.90 -30.86
C ASP A 220 -22.16 -10.70 -30.96
N VAL A 221 -21.60 -9.48 -30.90
CA VAL A 221 -22.37 -8.23 -31.05
C VAL A 221 -23.03 -8.16 -32.44
N ARG A 222 -22.30 -8.55 -33.50
CA ARG A 222 -22.85 -8.62 -34.86
C ARG A 222 -23.94 -9.67 -35.00
N ALA A 223 -23.73 -10.86 -34.42
CA ALA A 223 -24.71 -11.94 -34.44
C ALA A 223 -26.00 -11.53 -33.72
N PHE A 224 -25.89 -10.89 -32.55
CA PHE A 224 -27.03 -10.35 -31.80
C PHE A 224 -27.79 -9.28 -32.60
N ALA A 225 -27.07 -8.31 -33.20
CA ALA A 225 -27.69 -7.28 -34.03
C ALA A 225 -28.38 -7.84 -35.29
N ALA A 226 -27.88 -8.95 -35.85
CA ALA A 226 -28.54 -9.66 -36.94
C ALA A 226 -29.83 -10.36 -36.46
N ALA A 227 -29.78 -11.03 -35.31
CA ALA A 227 -30.95 -11.67 -34.69
C ALA A 227 -32.05 -10.66 -34.36
N CYS A 228 -31.70 -9.50 -33.78
CA CYS A 228 -32.67 -8.43 -33.50
C CYS A 228 -33.35 -7.90 -34.77
N ARG A 229 -32.62 -7.81 -35.89
CA ARG A 229 -33.19 -7.40 -37.19
C ARG A 229 -34.12 -8.46 -37.77
N ALA A 230 -33.80 -9.74 -37.60
CA ALA A 230 -34.67 -10.85 -38.00
C ALA A 230 -35.97 -10.92 -37.18
N MET A 231 -35.94 -10.46 -35.93
CA MET A 231 -37.10 -10.36 -35.04
C MET A 231 -37.85 -9.02 -35.12
N GLY A 232 -37.36 -8.08 -35.93
CA GLY A 232 -38.02 -6.79 -36.13
C GLY A 232 -39.45 -7.00 -36.63
N PRO A 233 -40.42 -6.18 -36.16
CA PRO A 233 -41.83 -6.43 -36.42
C PRO A 233 -42.05 -6.49 -37.93
N SER A 234 -42.62 -7.61 -38.39
CA SER A 234 -43.28 -7.70 -39.69
C SER A 234 -44.31 -6.57 -39.72
N SER A 235 -43.92 -5.42 -40.24
CA SER A 235 -44.80 -4.29 -40.47
C SER A 235 -45.71 -4.68 -41.63
N GLY A 236 -46.70 -5.52 -41.32
CA GLY A 236 -47.76 -5.90 -42.22
C GLY A 236 -48.62 -4.68 -42.52
N ALA A 237 -48.67 -4.35 -43.81
CA ALA A 237 -49.67 -3.47 -44.39
C ALA A 237 -51.07 -4.11 -44.33
#